data_AF-A0A941X656-F1
#
_entry.id   AF-A0A941X656-F1
#
_cell.length_a   1.000
_cell.length_b   1.000
_cell.length_c   1.000
_cell.angle_alpha   90.00
_cell.angle_beta   90.00
_cell.angle_gamma   90.00
#
_symmetry.space_group_name_H-M   'P 1'
#
loop_
_entity.id
_entity.type
_entity.pdbx_description
1 polymer ?
#
loop_
_entity_poly.entity_id
_entity_poly.type
_entity_poly.pdbx_seq_one_letter_code
_entity_poly.pdbx_strand_id
1 'polypeptide(L)'
;MNKKIVGIILAICFTLTLIGCKKRNIMKDYPSLNDKNHIYKEVQIDDVITMLEDKESFYLVMGFPECPWCQALMPVLNEVAKDAAVKVVYYLCIKEIRDNEKANGHDLYLELENNYFKEALDLSNNRLNAPTFVKVDRGIMVKYHLNTTQDHIKNENGVLPPLTQEQKNELENILMDFFK
;
A
#
# COMPACT_ATOMS: atom_id res chain seq x y z
N MET A 1 -46.44 38.36 -32.54
CA MET A 1 -46.99 39.07 -31.38
C MET A 1 -46.83 38.17 -30.17
N ASN A 2 -45.92 38.54 -29.24
CA ASN A 2 -45.91 38.19 -27.80
C ASN A 2 -45.77 36.70 -27.40
N LYS A 3 -44.97 36.26 -26.42
CA LYS A 3 -44.14 36.89 -25.39
C LYS A 3 -43.19 35.80 -24.86
N LYS A 4 -42.03 36.26 -24.38
CA LYS A 4 -40.98 35.53 -23.67
C LYS A 4 -41.53 34.63 -22.56
N ILE A 5 -41.09 33.38 -22.46
CA ILE A 5 -40.96 32.67 -21.17
C ILE A 5 -39.56 32.06 -21.13
N VAL A 6 -38.77 32.65 -20.24
CA VAL A 6 -37.45 32.22 -19.78
C VAL A 6 -37.65 30.90 -19.03
N GLY A 7 -37.12 29.80 -19.58
CA GLY A 7 -37.14 28.48 -18.97
C GLY A 7 -35.73 28.06 -18.59
N ILE A 8 -35.32 28.48 -17.40
CA ILE A 8 -34.29 27.95 -16.50
C ILE A 8 -33.36 26.87 -17.10
N ILE A 9 -32.10 27.28 -17.28
CA ILE A 9 -30.92 26.43 -17.41
C ILE A 9 -30.87 25.49 -16.19
N LEU A 10 -31.28 24.23 -16.36
CA LEU A 10 -30.81 23.16 -15.48
C LEU A 10 -29.55 22.59 -16.13
N ALA A 11 -28.45 23.33 -15.97
CA ALA A 11 -27.14 22.75 -16.05
C ALA A 11 -27.08 21.72 -14.92
N ILE A 12 -27.41 20.47 -15.24
CA ILE A 12 -26.93 19.32 -14.49
C ILE A 12 -25.43 19.29 -14.77
N CYS A 13 -24.70 20.21 -14.13
CA CYS A 13 -23.38 19.90 -13.62
C CYS A 13 -23.61 18.69 -12.74
N PHE A 14 -23.50 17.50 -13.33
CA PHE A 14 -23.10 16.31 -12.61
C PHE A 14 -21.74 16.69 -12.04
N THR A 15 -21.77 17.35 -10.89
CA THR A 15 -20.61 17.50 -10.04
C THR A 15 -20.30 16.07 -9.67
N LEU A 16 -19.50 15.41 -10.50
CA LEU A 16 -18.47 14.52 -10.04
C LEU A 16 -17.85 15.27 -8.86
N THR A 17 -18.36 15.00 -7.67
CA THR A 17 -17.58 15.13 -6.47
C THR A 17 -16.50 14.09 -6.64
N LEU A 18 -15.48 14.46 -7.42
CA LEU A 18 -14.13 13.98 -7.27
C LEU A 18 -13.83 14.33 -5.82
N ILE A 19 -14.17 13.41 -4.91
CA ILE A 19 -13.56 13.34 -3.60
C ILE A 19 -12.10 13.10 -3.97
N GLY A 20 -11.37 14.21 -4.14
CA GLY A 20 -10.00 14.17 -4.61
C GLY A 20 -9.26 13.27 -3.66
N CYS A 21 -8.78 12.13 -4.18
CA CYS A 21 -7.78 11.34 -3.50
C CYS A 21 -6.70 12.32 -3.05
N LYS A 22 -6.49 12.42 -1.74
CA LYS A 22 -5.44 13.27 -1.18
C LYS A 22 -4.12 12.70 -1.70
N LYS A 23 -3.59 13.29 -2.78
CA LYS A 23 -2.30 12.91 -3.35
C LYS A 23 -1.27 12.92 -2.23
N ARG A 24 -0.72 11.76 -1.91
CA ARG A 24 0.26 11.66 -0.82
C ARG A 24 1.62 12.02 -1.37
N ASN A 25 2.53 12.25 -0.43
CA ASN A 25 3.92 12.45 -0.75
C ASN A 25 4.68 11.46 0.11
N ILE A 26 5.03 10.33 -0.49
CA ILE A 26 5.64 9.22 0.24
C ILE A 26 6.91 9.62 1.01
N MET A 27 7.72 10.57 0.51
CA MET A 27 8.89 11.07 1.25
C MET A 27 8.51 11.91 2.48
N LYS A 28 7.36 12.58 2.46
CA LYS A 28 6.83 13.28 3.63
C LYS A 28 6.23 12.30 4.65
N ASP A 29 5.59 11.25 4.14
CA ASP A 29 4.94 10.22 4.94
C ASP A 29 5.95 9.27 5.58
N TYR A 30 7.11 9.07 4.95
CA TYR A 30 8.21 8.23 5.42
C TYR A 30 9.52 9.04 5.47
N PRO A 31 9.78 9.81 6.54
CA PRO A 31 10.92 10.72 6.60
C PRO A 31 12.30 10.07 6.46
N SER A 32 12.41 8.78 6.82
CA SER A 32 13.65 8.00 6.64
C SER A 32 13.90 7.57 5.19
N LEU A 33 12.91 7.70 4.30
CA LEU A 33 13.06 7.50 2.87
C LEU A 33 13.68 8.76 2.23
N ASN A 34 14.98 8.96 2.43
CA ASN A 34 15.72 10.10 1.91
C ASN A 34 16.23 9.86 0.46
N ASP A 35 15.31 9.55 -0.46
CA ASP A 35 15.64 9.27 -1.86
C ASP A 35 14.59 9.87 -2.81
N LYS A 36 15.00 10.90 -3.56
CA LYS A 36 14.12 11.57 -4.55
C LYS A 36 13.77 10.68 -5.74
N ASN A 37 14.58 9.66 -6.00
CA ASN A 37 14.39 8.68 -7.08
C ASN A 37 13.94 7.34 -6.50
N HIS A 38 13.13 7.37 -5.43
CA HIS A 38 12.60 6.16 -4.81
C HIS A 38 11.80 5.31 -5.79
N ILE A 39 11.73 4.01 -5.51
CA ILE A 39 11.01 3.01 -6.31
C ILE A 39 9.48 3.02 -6.15
N TYR A 40 8.95 3.76 -5.19
CA TYR A 40 7.52 3.67 -4.88
C TYR A 40 6.61 4.44 -5.85
N LYS A 41 5.55 3.77 -6.31
CA LYS A 41 4.43 4.38 -7.03
C LYS A 41 3.14 4.19 -6.24
N GLU A 42 2.56 5.29 -5.77
CA GLU A 42 1.29 5.28 -5.05
C GLU A 42 0.14 4.84 -5.97
N VAL A 43 -0.74 3.97 -5.46
CA VAL A 43 -1.93 3.45 -6.15
C VAL A 43 -3.15 3.49 -5.22
N GLN A 44 -4.33 3.49 -5.82
CA GLN A 44 -5.59 3.25 -5.13
C GLN A 44 -5.96 1.76 -5.20
N ILE A 45 -6.97 1.35 -4.41
CA ILE A 45 -7.39 -0.05 -4.36
C ILE A 45 -7.94 -0.53 -5.72
N ASP A 46 -8.62 0.34 -6.47
CA ASP A 46 -9.13 0.06 -7.82
C ASP A 46 -8.01 -0.21 -8.84
N ASP A 47 -6.89 0.53 -8.75
CA ASP A 47 -5.71 0.26 -9.58
C ASP A 47 -5.19 -1.16 -9.31
N VAL A 48 -5.08 -1.56 -8.03
CA VAL A 48 -4.56 -2.87 -7.64
C VAL A 48 -5.47 -4.01 -8.11
N ILE A 49 -6.79 -3.86 -7.94
CA ILE A 49 -7.77 -4.85 -8.42
C ILE A 49 -7.68 -4.98 -9.95
N THR A 50 -7.64 -3.86 -10.67
CA THR A 50 -7.50 -3.87 -12.14
C THR A 50 -6.23 -4.61 -12.57
N MET A 51 -5.09 -4.32 -11.94
CA MET A 51 -3.81 -4.99 -12.25
C MET A 51 -3.86 -6.51 -11.97
N LEU A 52 -4.59 -6.94 -10.94
CA LEU A 52 -4.79 -8.36 -10.63
C LEU A 52 -5.66 -9.04 -11.69
N GLU A 53 -6.78 -8.42 -12.06
CA GLU A 53 -7.71 -8.93 -13.08
C GLU A 53 -7.07 -9.00 -14.46
N ASP A 54 -6.26 -8.00 -14.82
CA ASP A 54 -5.50 -7.93 -16.07
C ASP A 54 -4.28 -8.89 -16.07
N LYS A 55 -4.07 -9.63 -14.98
CA LYS A 55 -2.98 -10.60 -14.82
C LYS A 55 -1.61 -9.96 -15.01
N GLU A 56 -1.42 -8.78 -14.44
CA GLU A 56 -0.10 -8.15 -14.39
C GLU A 56 0.82 -8.85 -13.38
N SER A 57 2.13 -8.71 -13.58
CA SER A 57 3.15 -9.10 -12.60
C SER A 57 3.73 -7.84 -11.97
N PHE A 58 3.68 -7.75 -10.64
CA PHE A 58 4.06 -6.54 -9.92
C PHE A 58 4.48 -6.82 -8.47
N TYR A 59 5.12 -5.82 -7.86
CA TYR A 59 5.43 -5.79 -6.44
C TYR A 59 4.53 -4.77 -5.76
N LEU A 60 3.96 -5.11 -4.60
CA LEU A 60 3.06 -4.24 -3.86
C LEU A 60 3.42 -4.26 -2.37
N VAL A 61 3.58 -3.08 -1.78
CA VAL A 61 3.63 -2.90 -0.34
C VAL A 61 2.35 -2.21 0.14
N MET A 62 1.67 -2.87 1.07
CA MET A 62 0.46 -2.37 1.72
C MET A 62 0.84 -1.87 3.12
N GLY A 63 0.53 -0.61 3.42
CA GLY A 63 0.95 0.01 4.68
C GLY A 63 0.22 1.32 5.00
N PHE A 64 0.74 2.08 5.95
CA PHE A 64 0.34 3.47 6.22
C PHE A 64 1.40 4.21 7.03
N PRO A 65 1.42 5.56 7.03
CA PRO A 65 2.51 6.34 7.63
C PRO A 65 2.61 6.20 9.15
N GLU A 66 1.49 6.05 9.86
CA GLU A 66 1.46 5.95 11.32
C GLU A 66 1.93 4.59 11.86
N CYS A 67 2.18 3.61 10.98
CA CYS A 67 2.62 2.27 11.33
C CYS A 67 4.15 2.26 11.54
N PRO A 68 4.65 1.96 12.76
CA PRO A 68 6.09 2.06 13.05
C PRO A 68 6.91 1.00 12.29
N TRP A 69 6.37 -0.20 12.07
CA TRP A 69 7.01 -1.20 11.22
C TRP A 69 7.10 -0.75 9.76
N CYS A 70 6.13 0.01 9.27
CA CYS A 70 6.13 0.57 7.93
C CYS A 70 7.24 1.62 7.81
N GLN A 71 7.41 2.47 8.83
CA GLN A 71 8.53 3.42 8.89
C GLN A 71 9.90 2.74 8.82
N ALA A 72 10.03 1.55 9.43
CA ALA A 72 11.26 0.76 9.38
C ALA A 72 11.46 0.02 8.04
N LEU A 73 10.39 -0.55 7.46
CA LEU A 73 10.48 -1.35 6.23
C LEU A 73 10.79 -0.50 4.99
N MET A 74 10.08 0.62 4.80
CA MET A 74 10.09 1.40 3.56
C MET A 74 11.49 1.85 3.08
N PRO A 75 12.41 2.36 3.93
CA PRO A 75 13.75 2.71 3.46
C PRO A 75 14.56 1.47 3.05
N VAL A 76 14.49 0.37 3.80
CA VAL A 76 15.23 -0.87 3.51
C VAL A 76 14.75 -1.51 2.21
N LEU A 77 13.42 -1.59 2.01
CA LEU A 77 12.86 -2.10 0.76
C LEU A 77 13.25 -1.24 -0.45
N ASN A 78 13.37 0.09 -0.29
CA ASN A 78 13.84 0.95 -1.37
C ASN A 78 15.29 0.66 -1.77
N GLU A 79 16.19 0.50 -0.79
CA GLU A 79 17.60 0.16 -1.02
C GLU A 79 17.71 -1.19 -1.75
N VAL A 80 17.10 -2.24 -1.19
CA VAL A 80 17.18 -3.60 -1.72
C VAL A 80 16.57 -3.73 -3.12
N ALA A 81 15.41 -3.10 -3.35
CA ALA A 81 14.77 -3.14 -4.67
C ALA A 81 15.65 -2.47 -5.74
N LYS A 82 16.32 -1.36 -5.41
CA LYS A 82 17.22 -0.67 -6.34
C LYS A 82 18.47 -1.50 -6.63
N ASP A 83 19.03 -2.16 -5.63
CA ASP A 83 20.17 -3.07 -5.80
C ASP A 83 19.82 -4.25 -6.72
N ALA A 84 18.57 -4.72 -6.66
CA ALA A 84 18.02 -5.72 -7.57
C ALA A 84 17.51 -5.16 -8.92
N ALA A 85 17.82 -3.89 -9.23
CA ALA A 85 17.39 -3.18 -10.44
C ALA A 85 15.86 -3.07 -10.65
N VAL A 86 15.06 -3.30 -9.62
CA VAL A 86 13.61 -3.08 -9.64
C VAL A 86 13.32 -1.59 -9.72
N LYS A 87 12.46 -1.20 -10.67
CA LYS A 87 12.14 0.21 -10.93
C LYS A 87 10.90 0.69 -10.18
N VAL A 88 9.95 -0.21 -9.93
CA VAL A 88 8.66 0.14 -9.34
C VAL A 88 8.26 -0.91 -8.31
N VAL A 89 7.91 -0.44 -7.12
CA VAL A 89 7.05 -1.16 -6.17
C VAL A 89 5.84 -0.28 -5.93
N TYR A 90 4.65 -0.85 -6.10
CA TYR A 90 3.42 -0.15 -5.83
C TYR A 90 3.19 0.01 -4.33
N TYR A 91 2.68 1.16 -3.92
CA TYR A 91 2.34 1.44 -2.53
C TYR A 91 0.83 1.69 -2.41
N LEU A 92 0.15 0.85 -1.64
CA LEU A 92 -1.26 1.00 -1.30
C LEU A 92 -1.40 1.36 0.18
N CYS A 93 -1.98 2.52 0.46
CA CYS A 93 -2.34 2.83 1.84
C CYS A 93 -3.65 2.15 2.22
N ILE A 94 -3.57 1.16 3.11
CA ILE A 94 -4.75 0.38 3.51
C ILE A 94 -5.49 0.90 4.75
N LYS A 95 -4.94 1.88 5.50
CA LYS A 95 -5.49 2.29 6.81
C LYS A 95 -6.99 2.55 6.80
N GLU A 96 -7.44 3.45 5.93
CA GLU A 96 -8.84 3.86 5.90
C GLU A 96 -9.75 2.75 5.34
N ILE A 97 -9.38 2.17 4.20
CA ILE A 97 -10.18 1.11 3.55
C ILE A 97 -10.24 -0.18 4.36
N ARG A 98 -9.26 -0.45 5.23
CA ARG A 98 -9.27 -1.60 6.15
C ARG A 98 -10.03 -1.32 7.44
N ASP A 99 -9.80 -0.16 8.07
CA ASP A 99 -10.26 0.09 9.44
C ASP A 99 -11.65 0.78 9.50
N ASN A 100 -12.19 1.23 8.37
CA ASN A 100 -13.51 1.88 8.29
C ASN A 100 -14.41 1.19 7.24
N GLU A 101 -15.43 0.46 7.70
CA GLU A 101 -16.40 -0.25 6.86
C GLU A 101 -17.21 0.67 5.92
N LYS A 102 -17.28 1.97 6.23
CA LYS A 102 -17.99 2.97 5.39
C LYS A 102 -17.06 3.68 4.40
N ALA A 103 -15.76 3.37 4.40
CA ALA A 103 -14.81 3.98 3.50
C ALA A 103 -15.11 3.57 2.06
N ASN A 104 -14.99 4.53 1.14
CA ASN A 104 -14.97 4.20 -0.28
C ASN A 104 -13.77 3.29 -0.57
N GLY A 105 -14.02 2.12 -1.16
CA GLY A 105 -13.01 1.09 -1.40
C GLY A 105 -12.91 0.00 -0.33
N HIS A 106 -13.72 0.02 0.73
CA HIS A 106 -13.75 -1.07 1.72
C HIS A 106 -14.14 -2.42 1.10
N ASP A 107 -15.17 -2.44 0.24
CA ASP A 107 -15.59 -3.68 -0.43
C ASP A 107 -14.48 -4.26 -1.33
N LEU A 108 -13.75 -3.39 -2.05
CA LEU A 108 -12.59 -3.80 -2.84
C LEU A 108 -11.42 -4.26 -1.97
N TYR A 109 -11.25 -3.68 -0.78
CA TYR A 109 -10.30 -4.17 0.21
C TYR A 109 -10.68 -5.59 0.67
N LEU A 110 -11.95 -5.85 0.96
CA LEU A 110 -12.42 -7.20 1.32
C LEU A 110 -12.24 -8.19 0.16
N GLU A 111 -12.44 -7.75 -1.08
CA GLU A 111 -12.14 -8.56 -2.26
C GLU A 111 -10.64 -8.90 -2.36
N LEU A 112 -9.77 -7.89 -2.25
CA LEU A 112 -8.32 -8.06 -2.22
C LEU A 112 -7.90 -9.06 -1.13
N GLU A 113 -8.41 -8.86 0.08
CA GLU A 113 -8.14 -9.66 1.26
C GLU A 113 -8.58 -11.13 1.08
N ASN A 114 -9.81 -11.37 0.65
CA ASN A 114 -10.41 -12.70 0.66
C ASN A 114 -10.11 -13.52 -0.60
N ASN A 115 -9.92 -12.86 -1.75
CA ASN A 115 -9.80 -13.55 -3.04
C ASN A 115 -8.36 -13.62 -3.53
N TYR A 116 -7.54 -12.60 -3.26
CA TYR A 116 -6.19 -12.51 -3.82
C TYR A 116 -5.11 -12.77 -2.77
N PHE A 117 -5.25 -12.23 -1.56
CA PHE A 117 -4.20 -12.22 -0.54
C PHE A 117 -4.55 -12.95 0.76
N LYS A 118 -5.47 -13.92 0.70
CA LYS A 118 -5.94 -14.68 1.87
C LYS A 118 -4.82 -15.40 2.64
N GLU A 119 -3.76 -15.82 1.95
CA GLU A 119 -2.61 -16.46 2.59
C GLU A 119 -1.73 -15.47 3.38
N ALA A 120 -1.81 -14.17 3.05
CA ALA A 120 -1.04 -13.11 3.71
C ALA A 120 -1.76 -12.51 4.94
N LEU A 121 -2.89 -13.06 5.37
CA LEU A 121 -3.60 -12.56 6.54
C LEU A 121 -2.80 -12.83 7.81
N ASP A 122 -2.74 -11.80 8.67
CA ASP A 122 -2.26 -11.97 10.02
C ASP A 122 -3.27 -12.78 10.82
N LEU A 123 -2.87 -13.97 11.27
CA LEU A 123 -3.74 -14.92 11.95
C LEU A 123 -4.31 -14.39 13.27
N SER A 124 -3.65 -13.43 13.90
CA SER A 124 -4.10 -12.88 15.18
C SER A 124 -5.30 -11.94 15.03
N ASN A 125 -5.35 -11.19 13.93
CA ASN A 125 -6.40 -10.21 13.66
C ASN A 125 -7.31 -10.59 12.47
N ASN A 126 -7.02 -11.69 11.78
CA ASN A 126 -7.70 -12.17 10.58
C ASN A 126 -7.90 -11.06 9.53
N ARG A 127 -6.83 -10.33 9.22
CA ARG A 127 -6.81 -9.23 8.25
C ARG A 127 -5.43 -8.99 7.67
N LEU A 128 -5.33 -8.23 6.58
CA LEU A 128 -4.03 -7.77 6.07
C LEU A 128 -3.36 -6.81 7.07
N ASN A 129 -2.20 -7.22 7.59
CA ASN A 129 -1.41 -6.42 8.50
C ASN A 129 -0.60 -5.36 7.75
N ALA A 130 -0.05 -4.38 8.47
CA ALA A 130 0.81 -3.35 7.92
C ALA A 130 2.19 -3.36 8.60
N PRO A 131 3.30 -3.34 7.83
CA PRO A 131 3.33 -3.51 6.38
C PRO A 131 3.12 -4.97 5.96
N THR A 132 2.54 -5.16 4.77
CA THR A 132 2.56 -6.44 4.04
C THR A 132 3.17 -6.19 2.67
N PHE A 133 4.24 -6.89 2.33
CA PHE A 133 4.90 -6.81 1.02
C PHE A 133 4.61 -8.08 0.22
N VAL A 134 4.15 -7.95 -1.02
CA VAL A 134 3.78 -9.07 -1.88
C VAL A 134 4.46 -8.99 -3.25
N LYS A 135 4.78 -10.16 -3.81
CA LYS A 135 5.11 -10.36 -5.22
C LYS A 135 3.92 -11.04 -5.89
N VAL A 136 3.44 -10.43 -6.95
CA VAL A 136 2.39 -10.98 -7.81
C VAL A 136 3.00 -11.35 -9.15
N ASP A 137 2.75 -12.56 -9.62
CA ASP A 137 3.05 -13.00 -10.99
C ASP A 137 1.76 -13.38 -11.70
N ARG A 138 1.46 -12.69 -12.81
CA ARG A 138 0.28 -12.94 -13.65
C ARG A 138 -1.03 -12.94 -12.87
N GLY A 139 -1.21 -11.95 -12.00
CA GLY A 139 -2.39 -11.80 -11.13
C GLY A 139 -2.42 -12.74 -9.92
N ILE A 140 -1.40 -13.57 -9.72
CA ILE A 140 -1.32 -14.53 -8.61
C ILE A 140 -0.27 -14.07 -7.61
N MET A 141 -0.62 -13.97 -6.32
CA MET A 141 0.37 -13.78 -5.26
C MET A 141 1.26 -15.01 -5.16
N VAL A 142 2.55 -14.85 -5.45
CA VAL A 142 3.54 -15.94 -5.39
C VAL A 142 4.42 -15.85 -4.15
N LYS A 143 4.44 -14.70 -3.47
CA LYS A 143 5.21 -14.49 -2.25
C LYS A 143 4.66 -13.34 -1.43
N TYR A 144 4.76 -13.43 -0.10
CA TYR A 144 4.44 -12.34 0.80
C TYR A 144 5.39 -12.31 2.00
N HIS A 145 5.49 -11.13 2.62
CA HIS A 145 6.25 -10.89 3.85
C HIS A 145 5.48 -9.92 4.74
N LEU A 146 5.44 -10.20 6.04
CA LEU A 146 4.72 -9.39 7.03
C LEU A 146 5.70 -8.66 7.94
N ASN A 147 5.39 -7.41 8.29
CA ASN A 147 6.19 -6.59 9.21
C ASN A 147 7.64 -6.39 8.73
N THR A 148 8.61 -6.61 9.61
CA THR A 148 10.06 -6.48 9.41
C THR A 148 10.71 -7.83 9.69
N THR A 149 11.53 -8.00 10.74
CA THR A 149 11.93 -9.32 11.26
C THR A 149 10.98 -9.80 12.35
N GLN A 150 11.02 -11.10 12.68
CA GLN A 150 10.15 -11.72 13.67
C GLN A 150 10.35 -11.17 15.09
N ASP A 151 11.60 -10.83 15.43
CA ASP A 151 12.03 -10.36 16.75
C ASP A 151 12.01 -8.82 16.87
N HIS A 152 11.68 -8.10 15.80
CA HIS A 152 11.52 -6.64 15.84
C HIS A 152 10.16 -6.26 16.43
N ILE A 153 10.11 -6.31 17.76
CA ILE A 153 8.92 -6.07 18.57
C ILE A 153 9.03 -4.77 19.38
N LYS A 154 7.89 -4.26 19.81
CA LYS A 154 7.83 -3.09 20.71
C LYS A 154 8.47 -3.41 22.06
N ASN A 155 9.16 -2.43 22.63
CA ASN A 155 9.64 -2.48 24.00
C ASN A 155 8.49 -2.33 25.01
N GLU A 156 8.82 -2.39 26.30
CA GLU A 156 7.87 -2.27 27.42
C GLU A 156 7.03 -0.97 27.41
N ASN A 157 7.52 0.10 26.76
CA ASN A 157 6.83 1.37 26.62
C ASN A 157 5.94 1.43 25.36
N GLY A 158 5.77 0.33 24.64
CA GLY A 158 4.98 0.26 23.41
C GLY A 158 5.65 0.94 22.20
N VAL A 159 6.93 1.27 22.31
CA VAL A 159 7.72 1.90 21.25
C VAL A 159 8.48 0.83 20.48
N LEU A 160 8.43 0.88 19.15
CA LEU A 160 9.25 0.03 18.30
C LEU A 160 10.66 0.67 18.22
N PRO A 161 11.71 0.00 18.73
CA PRO A 161 13.08 0.52 18.60
C PRO A 161 13.50 0.56 17.12
N PRO A 162 14.59 1.27 16.76
CA PRO A 162 15.21 1.09 15.46
C PRO A 162 15.69 -0.36 15.28
N LEU A 163 15.70 -0.84 14.03
CA LEU A 163 16.29 -2.13 13.68
C LEU A 163 17.75 -2.19 14.15
N THR A 164 18.14 -3.31 14.76
CA THR A 164 19.56 -3.62 14.98
C THR A 164 20.24 -3.90 13.63
N GLN A 165 21.58 -3.92 13.60
CA GLN A 165 22.30 -4.29 12.37
C GLN A 165 21.97 -5.72 11.92
N GLU A 166 21.83 -6.65 12.87
CA GLU A 166 21.45 -8.03 12.58
C GLU A 166 20.05 -8.11 11.97
N GLN A 167 19.07 -7.42 12.57
CA GLN A 167 17.70 -7.37 12.04
C GLN A 167 17.64 -6.66 10.68
N LYS A 168 18.43 -5.61 10.46
CA LYS A 168 18.53 -4.96 9.15
C LYS A 168 19.06 -5.93 8.10
N ASN A 169 20.15 -6.64 8.39
CA ASN A 169 20.73 -7.62 7.46
C ASN A 169 19.77 -8.79 7.18
N GLU A 170 19.07 -9.29 8.21
CA GLU A 170 18.05 -10.32 8.04
C GLU A 170 16.93 -9.82 7.12
N LEU A 171 16.40 -8.62 7.38
CA LEU A 171 15.36 -8.02 6.56
C LEU A 171 15.82 -7.81 5.12
N GLU A 172 17.03 -7.33 4.89
CA GLU A 172 17.61 -7.20 3.55
C GLU A 172 17.65 -8.54 2.81
N ASN A 173 18.05 -9.62 3.48
CA ASN A 173 18.08 -10.97 2.90
C ASN A 173 16.69 -11.48 2.53
N ILE A 174 15.71 -11.28 3.42
CA ILE A 174 14.30 -11.64 3.18
C ILE A 174 13.78 -10.91 1.95
N LEU A 175 14.00 -9.59 1.88
CA LEU A 175 13.51 -8.74 0.80
C LEU A 175 14.21 -9.02 -0.53
N MET A 176 15.53 -9.25 -0.52
CA MET A 176 16.29 -9.58 -1.74
C MET A 176 15.76 -10.85 -2.41
N ASP A 177 15.27 -11.80 -1.61
CA ASP A 177 14.68 -13.04 -2.10
C ASP A 177 13.35 -12.84 -2.85
N PHE A 178 12.73 -11.66 -2.81
CA PHE A 178 11.59 -11.34 -3.68
C PHE A 178 12.02 -11.05 -5.12
N PHE A 179 13.26 -10.60 -5.33
CA PHE A 179 13.74 -10.09 -6.61
C PHE A 179 14.62 -11.07 -7.39
N LYS A 180 14.83 -12.27 -6.85
CA LYS A 180 15.45 -13.40 -7.54
C LYS A 180 14.48 -14.09 -8.49
#